data_AF-A0A9Q0FXK7-F1
#
_entry.id   AF-A0A9Q0FXK7-F1
#
_cell.length_a   1.000
_cell.length_b   1.000
_cell.length_c   1.000
_cell.angle_alpha   90.00
_cell.angle_beta   90.00
_cell.angle_gamma   90.00
#
_symmetry.space_group_name_H-M   'P 1'
#
loop_
_entity.id
_entity.type
_entity.pdbx_description
1 polymer ?
#
loop_
_entity_poly.entity_id
_entity_poly.type
_entity_poly.pdbx_seq_one_letter_code
_entity_poly.pdbx_strand_id
1 'polypeptide(L)' 'MFKSWRSDKKKIKAVFMLQFQATQVPPLKKPALTISLVPEDVGKTTFKLEKAAVR' A
#
# COMPACT_ATOMS: atom_id res chain seq x y z
N MET A 1 -11.25 -8.27 -22.74
CA MET A 1 -11.38 -6.88 -23.25
C MET A 1 -12.26 -6.10 -22.29
N PHE A 2 -11.70 -5.17 -21.52
CA PHE A 2 -12.45 -4.36 -20.56
C PHE A 2 -13.18 -3.25 -21.32
N LYS A 3 -14.52 -3.32 -21.36
CA LYS A 3 -15.35 -2.28 -21.98
C LYS A 3 -15.22 -1.00 -21.16
N SER A 4 -14.90 0.10 -21.85
CA SER A 4 -14.72 1.43 -21.29
C SER A 4 -15.97 1.87 -20.53
N TRP A 5 -15.90 1.75 -19.20
CA TRP A 5 -16.92 2.24 -18.30
C TRP A 5 -16.77 3.76 -18.20
N ARG A 6 -17.60 4.49 -18.96
CA ARG A 6 -17.82 5.92 -18.70
C ARG A 6 -18.54 6.04 -17.35
N SER A 7 -17.80 6.06 -16.24
CA SER A 7 -18.39 6.41 -14.95
C SER A 7 -18.50 7.91 -14.86
N ASP A 8 -19.74 8.37 -14.97
CA ASP A 8 -20.20 9.62 -14.39
C ASP A 8 -19.68 9.75 -12.94
N LYS A 9 -18.86 10.76 -12.67
CA LYS A 9 -18.48 11.42 -11.40
C LYS A 9 -18.32 10.64 -10.08
N LYS A 10 -18.40 9.31 -10.05
CA LYS A 10 -18.08 8.48 -8.89
C LYS A 10 -16.70 7.90 -9.11
N LYS A 11 -15.69 8.52 -8.50
CA LYS A 11 -14.35 7.92 -8.37
C LYS A 11 -14.54 6.54 -7.75
N ILE A 12 -14.33 5.49 -8.53
CA ILE A 12 -14.28 4.12 -8.02
C ILE A 12 -13.09 4.09 -7.06
N LYS A 13 -13.37 4.08 -5.76
CA LYS A 13 -12.35 3.97 -4.72
C LYS A 13 -12.14 2.48 -4.46
N ALA A 14 -11.11 1.90 -5.06
CA ALA A 14 -10.64 0.58 -4.67
C ALA A 14 -9.92 0.73 -3.32
N VAL A 15 -10.41 0.06 -2.27
CA VAL A 15 -9.75 -0.01 -0.97
C VAL A 15 -9.16 -1.41 -0.85
N PHE A 16 -7.84 -1.49 -0.80
CA PHE A 16 -7.13 -2.73 -0.57
C PHE A 16 -6.82 -2.84 0.93
N MET A 17 -7.34 -3.87 1.58
CA MET A 17 -6.94 -4.23 2.94
C MET A 17 -5.78 -5.21 2.86
N LEU A 18 -4.64 -4.84 3.46
CA LEU A 18 -3.45 -5.67 3.52
C LEU A 18 -3.13 -5.97 4.98
N GLN A 19 -3.11 -7.25 5.33
CA GLN A 19 -2.72 -7.73 6.66
C GLN A 19 -1.39 -8.46 6.53
N PHE A 20 -0.42 -8.06 7.33
CA PHE A 20 0.92 -8.63 7.32
C PHE A 20 1.23 -9.23 8.68
N GLN A 21 1.79 -10.44 8.68
CA GLN A 21 2.40 -11.05 9.85
C GLN A 21 3.90 -11.19 9.56
N ALA A 22 4.71 -10.38 10.22
CA ALA A 22 6.16 -10.46 10.11
C ALA A 22 6.70 -11.45 11.15
N THR A 23 7.25 -12.57 10.71
CA THR A 23 7.76 -13.63 11.59
C THR A 23 9.26 -13.56 11.85
N GLN A 24 10.00 -12.89 10.97
CA GLN A 24 11.46 -12.76 11.04
C GLN A 24 11.85 -11.28 11.15
N VAL A 25 11.42 -10.63 12.24
CA VAL A 25 11.77 -9.23 12.51
C VAL A 25 13.09 -9.23 13.28
N PRO A 26 14.17 -8.65 12.74
CA PRO A 26 15.42 -8.50 13.49
C PRO A 26 15.17 -7.69 14.78
N PRO A 27 15.94 -7.93 15.85
CA PRO A 27 15.82 -7.15 17.07
C PRO A 27 16.20 -5.68 16.80
N LEU A 28 15.19 -4.86 16.57
CA LEU A 28 15.29 -3.42 16.37
C LEU A 28 14.84 -2.71 17.65
N LYS A 29 15.49 -1.59 18.00
CA LYS A 29 15.11 -0.80 19.19
C LYS A 29 13.65 -0.32 19.17
N LYS A 30 13.09 -0.12 17.97
CA LYS A 30 11.69 0.27 17.72
C LYS A 30 11.24 -0.33 16.38
N PRO A 31 10.76 -1.58 16.36
CA PRO A 31 10.37 -2.24 15.12
C PRO A 31 9.09 -1.58 14.56
N ALA A 32 9.16 -1.11 13.32
CA ALA A 32 8.06 -0.44 12.64
C ALA A 32 8.09 -0.78 11.15
N LEU A 33 6.91 -0.88 10.55
CA LEU A 33 6.72 -1.12 9.12
C LEU A 33 6.07 0.08 8.46
N THR A 34 6.33 0.24 7.17
CA THR A 34 5.70 1.26 6.34
C THR A 34 5.41 0.65 4.98
N ILE A 35 4.21 0.90 4.47
CA ILE A 35 3.79 0.40 3.16
C ILE A 35 3.92 1.54 2.16
N SER A 36 4.65 1.30 1.06
CA SER A 36 4.81 2.24 -0.05
C SER A 36 4.35 1.62 -1.36
N LEU A 37 3.53 2.35 -2.10
CA LEU A 37 3.12 2.00 -3.46
C LEU A 37 4.08 2.65 -4.45
N VAL A 38 4.79 1.82 -5.22
CA VAL A 38 5.69 2.23 -6.29
C VAL A 38 5.14 1.66 -7.59
N PRO A 39 4.58 2.49 -8.49
CA PRO A 39 4.17 2.05 -9.81
C PRO A 39 5.40 1.69 -10.67
N GLU A 40 5.29 0.62 -11.45
CA GLU A 40 6.35 0.15 -12.36
C GLU A 40 6.80 1.24 -13.36
N ASP A 41 5.84 1.99 -13.91
CA ASP A 41 6.08 3.03 -14.94
C ASP A 41 6.75 4.30 -14.39
N VAL A 42 6.50 4.66 -13.12
CA VAL A 42 6.99 5.92 -12.54
C VAL A 42 8.29 5.71 -11.74
N GLY A 43 8.56 4.49 -11.30
CA GLY A 43 9.77 4.11 -10.55
C GLY A 43 9.95 4.79 -9.19
N LYS A 44 8.97 5.59 -8.75
CA LYS A 44 9.02 6.37 -7.51
C LYS A 44 7.77 6.12 -6.66
N THR A 45 7.95 6.16 -5.34
CA THR A 45 6.84 6.00 -4.39
C THR A 45 5.79 7.09 -4.59
N THR A 46 4.62 6.70 -5.07
CA THR A 46 3.49 7.63 -5.29
C THR A 46 2.65 7.75 -4.02
N PHE A 47 2.63 6.71 -3.19
CA PHE A 47 1.87 6.71 -1.95
C PHE A 47 2.63 5.99 -0.86
N LYS A 48 2.69 6.58 0.34
CA LYS A 48 3.35 6.01 1.50
C LYS A 48 2.41 6.13 2.69
N LEU A 49 2.11 5.01 3.33
CA LEU A 49 1.31 4.97 4.54
C LEU A 49 2.13 5.40 5.76
N GLU A 50 1.43 5.66 6.87
CA GLU A 50 2.08 5.96 8.14
C GLU A 50 2.84 4.74 8.70
N LYS A 51 3.76 5.01 9.63
CA LYS A 51 4.51 3.96 10.31
C LYS A 51 3.59 3.18 11.24
N ALA A 52 3.51 1.87 11.05
CA ALA A 52 2.84 0.95 11.96
C ALA A 52 3.86 0.28 12.86
N ALA A 53 3.61 0.24 14.17
CA ALA A 53 4.45 -0.52 15.10
C ALA A 53 4.32 -2.02 14.85
N VAL A 54 5.44 -2.74 14.88
CA VAL A 54 5.47 -4.21 14.83
C VAL A 54 5.58 -4.69 16.27
N ARG A 55 4.74 -5.65 16.66
CA ARG A 55 4.73 -6.26 18.00
C ARG A 55 5.07 -7.73 17.90
#